data_AF-A0A7N2KVJ3-F1
#
_entry.id   AF-A0A7N2KVJ3-F1
#
_cell.length_a   1.000
_cell.length_b   1.000
_cell.length_c   1.000
_cell.angle_alpha   90.00
_cell.angle_beta   90.00
_cell.angle_gamma   90.00
#
_symmetry.space_group_name_H-M   'P 1'
#
loop_
_entity.id
_entity.type
_entity.pdbx_description
1 polymer ?
#
loop_
_entity_poly.entity_id
_entity_poly.type
_entity_poly.pdbx_seq_one_letter_code
_entity_poly.pdbx_strand_id
1 'polypeptide(L)'
;MVVIWVRSKFIVWTNYFGCPDDETFRFMASIYSQSHYNMSLSKEFRGGITNGASWYPIYGGMQDWNYIHYGCFELTLEISDNKWPSATELPTLWEYNKMSMLNLVASLVKTGVHGRIFSSDGGRPLPGFITVKGMNQSVKSGKTFADYHRLLAPRGRYEVMAAMPGYKLRSTCIWLDEAAMTLDFVLDAEVTLKGNLLRSGCECDCGNTIRLEFVDFLLGGHLEVCFILIIVGFLCFLFQRRMKSNLSKHRQVVGPKRLAGV
;
A
#
# COMPACT_ATOMS: atom_id res chain seq x y z
N MET A 1 -19.57 -14.83 10.02
CA MET A 1 -18.67 -14.26 8.99
C MET A 1 -19.04 -12.83 8.61
N VAL A 2 -18.08 -11.90 8.55
CA VAL A 2 -18.29 -10.47 8.23
C VAL A 2 -17.00 -9.79 7.74
N VAL A 3 -17.11 -8.76 6.91
CA VAL A 3 -16.01 -7.85 6.58
C VAL A 3 -16.07 -6.60 7.46
N ILE A 4 -14.96 -6.26 8.12
CA ILE A 4 -14.84 -5.11 9.01
C ILE A 4 -14.01 -3.99 8.35
N TRP A 5 -14.39 -2.73 8.56
CA TRP A 5 -13.59 -1.57 8.14
C TRP A 5 -13.34 -0.51 9.24
N VAL A 6 -12.49 0.46 8.88
CA VAL A 6 -11.77 1.44 9.72
C VAL A 6 -12.68 2.36 10.56
N ARG A 7 -12.18 2.73 11.74
CA ARG A 7 -12.76 3.71 12.67
C ARG A 7 -12.15 5.12 12.53
N SER A 8 -12.92 6.17 12.85
CA SER A 8 -12.42 7.53 13.11
C SER A 8 -12.30 7.87 14.61
N LYS A 9 -11.44 8.84 14.96
CA LYS A 9 -10.99 9.19 16.32
C LYS A 9 -12.15 9.53 17.31
N PHE A 10 -11.95 9.07 18.55
CA PHE A 10 -12.69 9.36 19.81
C PHE A 10 -14.02 8.63 20.08
N ILE A 11 -14.45 8.67 21.36
CA ILE A 11 -15.19 7.66 22.15
C ILE A 11 -16.66 8.04 22.32
N VAL A 12 -17.63 7.12 22.08
CA VAL A 12 -18.79 6.70 22.93
C VAL A 12 -19.37 5.37 22.37
N TRP A 13 -19.99 4.52 23.20
CA TRP A 13 -20.60 3.21 22.92
C TRP A 13 -21.51 3.11 21.66
N THR A 14 -21.41 1.97 20.95
CA THR A 14 -22.33 1.43 19.91
C THR A 14 -22.90 2.41 18.89
N ASN A 15 -22.11 3.38 18.43
CA ASN A 15 -22.47 4.25 17.31
C ASN A 15 -21.59 3.93 16.11
N TYR A 16 -22.16 4.07 14.92
CA TYR A 16 -21.42 3.99 13.67
C TYR A 16 -20.41 5.14 13.59
N PHE A 17 -19.13 4.83 13.43
CA PHE A 17 -18.07 5.83 13.27
C PHE A 17 -17.35 5.64 11.93
N GLY A 18 -17.85 6.33 10.91
CA GLY A 18 -17.24 6.35 9.58
C GLY A 18 -15.92 7.11 9.57
N CYS A 19 -14.97 6.62 8.78
CA CYS A 19 -13.74 7.34 8.44
C CYS A 19 -13.98 8.27 7.23
N PRO A 20 -13.03 9.17 6.88
CA PRO A 20 -13.17 10.04 5.70
C PRO A 20 -13.44 9.28 4.39
N ASP A 21 -12.99 8.02 4.31
CA ASP A 21 -13.13 7.12 3.16
C ASP A 21 -14.22 6.04 3.35
N ASP A 22 -15.20 6.28 4.23
CA ASP A 22 -16.20 5.28 4.62
C ASP A 22 -16.93 4.64 3.43
N GLU A 23 -17.36 5.44 2.44
CA GLU A 23 -18.00 4.93 1.22
C GLU A 23 -17.07 4.00 0.42
N THR A 24 -15.79 4.36 0.29
CA THR A 24 -14.78 3.55 -0.38
C THR A 24 -14.55 2.23 0.35
N PHE A 25 -14.46 2.25 1.68
CA PHE A 25 -14.33 1.03 2.48
C PHE A 25 -15.55 0.13 2.38
N ARG A 26 -16.76 0.70 2.40
CA ARG A 26 -18.00 -0.07 2.21
C ARG A 26 -18.05 -0.71 0.83
N PHE A 27 -17.61 0.00 -0.21
CA PHE A 27 -17.48 -0.54 -1.57
C PHE A 27 -16.51 -1.73 -1.60
N MET A 28 -15.29 -1.55 -1.06
CA MET A 28 -14.29 -2.63 -0.97
C MET A 28 -14.83 -3.86 -0.23
N ALA A 29 -15.44 -3.64 0.95
CA ALA A 29 -16.00 -4.70 1.77
C ALA A 29 -17.15 -5.44 1.06
N SER A 30 -17.98 -4.69 0.32
CA SER A 30 -19.09 -5.26 -0.44
C SER A 30 -18.63 -6.18 -1.56
N ILE A 31 -17.53 -5.84 -2.26
CA ILE A 31 -16.97 -6.71 -3.31
C ILE A 31 -16.64 -8.09 -2.74
N TYR A 32 -15.94 -8.12 -1.60
CA TYR A 32 -15.57 -9.38 -0.96
C TYR A 32 -16.80 -10.15 -0.48
N SER A 33 -17.68 -9.48 0.27
CA SER A 33 -18.83 -10.15 0.88
C SER A 33 -19.84 -10.66 -0.14
N GLN A 34 -20.07 -9.94 -1.25
CA GLN A 34 -20.99 -10.36 -2.31
C GLN A 34 -20.45 -11.52 -3.15
N SER A 35 -19.12 -11.62 -3.25
CA SER A 35 -18.45 -12.71 -3.96
C SER A 35 -18.28 -13.97 -3.11
N HIS A 36 -18.48 -13.87 -1.79
CA HIS A 36 -18.36 -14.99 -0.86
C HIS A 36 -19.61 -15.87 -0.90
N TYR A 37 -19.44 -17.17 -0.68
CA TYR A 37 -20.52 -18.17 -0.76
C TYR A 37 -21.81 -17.77 -0.04
N ASN A 38 -21.72 -17.27 1.20
CA ASN A 38 -22.88 -16.92 2.02
C ASN A 38 -22.71 -15.68 2.91
N MET A 39 -21.62 -14.92 2.79
CA MET A 39 -21.33 -13.82 3.73
C MET A 39 -22.35 -12.68 3.59
N SER A 40 -22.69 -12.32 2.34
CA SER A 40 -23.72 -11.32 2.02
C SER A 40 -25.13 -11.69 2.51
N LEU A 41 -25.37 -12.97 2.78
CA LEU A 41 -26.65 -13.52 3.27
C LEU A 41 -26.75 -13.51 4.80
N SER A 42 -25.77 -12.94 5.49
CA SER A 42 -25.76 -12.85 6.95
C SER A 42 -27.02 -12.13 7.47
N LYS A 43 -27.67 -12.74 8.46
CA LYS A 43 -28.82 -12.15 9.17
C LYS A 43 -28.40 -11.14 10.24
N GLU A 44 -27.19 -11.30 10.77
CA GLU A 44 -26.62 -10.44 11.81
C GLU A 44 -26.01 -9.17 11.18
N PHE A 45 -25.23 -9.35 10.12
CA PHE A 45 -24.54 -8.26 9.43
C PHE A 45 -25.17 -8.04 8.06
N ARG A 46 -25.95 -6.97 7.92
CA ARG A 46 -26.64 -6.64 6.67
C ARG A 46 -25.64 -6.52 5.52
N GLY A 47 -25.78 -7.38 4.51
CA GLY A 47 -24.89 -7.42 3.35
C GLY A 47 -23.51 -8.00 3.65
N GLY A 48 -23.31 -8.62 4.82
CA GLY A 48 -22.08 -9.29 5.25
C GLY A 48 -20.91 -8.35 5.57
N ILE A 49 -21.20 -7.08 5.83
CA ILE A 49 -20.20 -6.06 6.17
C ILE A 49 -20.58 -5.33 7.47
N THR A 50 -19.59 -4.83 8.21
CA THR A 50 -19.83 -4.03 9.42
C THR A 50 -18.73 -3.00 9.64
N ASN A 51 -19.08 -1.86 10.24
CA ASN A 51 -18.07 -0.92 10.74
C ASN A 51 -17.46 -1.49 12.02
N GLY A 52 -16.13 -1.48 12.15
CA GLY A 52 -15.46 -2.09 13.30
C GLY A 52 -15.92 -1.52 14.63
N ALA A 53 -15.99 -0.19 14.74
CA ALA A 53 -16.44 0.48 15.96
C ALA A 53 -17.91 0.18 16.31
N SER A 54 -18.76 0.01 15.28
CA SER A 54 -20.17 -0.32 15.46
C SER A 54 -20.38 -1.76 15.95
N TRP A 55 -19.50 -2.69 15.58
CA TRP A 55 -19.58 -4.07 16.06
C TRP A 55 -19.01 -4.20 17.47
N TYR A 56 -17.72 -3.89 17.64
CA TYR A 56 -17.09 -3.74 18.95
C TYR A 56 -15.83 -2.88 18.83
N PRO A 57 -15.66 -1.83 19.66
CA PRO A 57 -14.54 -0.91 19.52
C PRO A 57 -13.22 -1.56 19.94
N ILE A 58 -12.32 -1.73 18.97
CA ILE A 58 -10.91 -2.10 19.18
C ILE A 58 -10.04 -0.84 19.11
N TYR A 59 -8.98 -0.79 19.93
CA TYR A 59 -7.99 0.28 19.90
C TYR A 59 -6.61 -0.32 19.58
N GLY A 60 -5.82 0.37 18.76
CA GLY A 60 -4.48 -0.09 18.39
C GLY A 60 -4.46 -1.25 17.40
N GLY A 61 -5.55 -1.45 16.64
CA GLY A 61 -5.60 -2.45 15.58
C GLY A 61 -4.75 -2.08 14.37
N MET A 62 -4.21 -3.09 13.69
CA MET A 62 -3.41 -2.93 12.47
C MET A 62 -4.17 -2.20 11.35
N GLN A 63 -5.45 -2.51 11.19
CA GLN A 63 -6.33 -1.94 10.17
C GLN A 63 -6.38 -0.40 10.23
N ASP A 64 -6.63 0.16 11.42
CA ASP A 64 -6.69 1.62 11.61
C ASP A 64 -5.29 2.25 11.47
N TRP A 65 -4.25 1.56 11.95
CA TRP A 65 -2.87 2.04 11.87
C TRP A 65 -2.40 2.19 10.41
N ASN A 66 -2.71 1.21 9.56
CA ASN A 66 -2.37 1.24 8.13
C ASN A 66 -3.03 2.41 7.40
N TYR A 67 -4.31 2.68 7.69
CA TYR A 67 -5.02 3.80 7.10
C TYR A 67 -4.49 5.16 7.60
N ILE A 68 -4.35 5.33 8.92
CA ILE A 68 -3.99 6.62 9.53
C ILE A 68 -2.55 7.01 9.20
N HIS A 69 -1.60 6.07 9.30
CA HIS A 69 -0.17 6.41 9.21
C HIS A 69 0.41 6.27 7.80
N TYR A 70 -0.11 5.34 6.99
CA TYR A 70 0.43 5.03 5.67
C TYR A 70 -0.55 5.33 4.53
N GLY A 71 -1.81 5.66 4.83
CA GLY A 71 -2.84 5.84 3.81
C GLY A 71 -3.18 4.55 3.06
N CYS A 72 -2.82 3.38 3.62
CA CYS A 72 -3.10 2.08 3.06
C CYS A 72 -4.47 1.60 3.53
N PHE A 73 -5.30 1.10 2.60
CA PHE A 73 -6.66 0.67 2.91
C PHE A 73 -6.64 -0.81 3.25
N GLU A 74 -6.99 -1.15 4.49
CA GLU A 74 -7.03 -2.53 4.99
C GLU A 74 -8.45 -2.91 5.43
N LEU A 75 -8.82 -4.16 5.17
CA LEU A 75 -10.05 -4.79 5.65
C LEU A 75 -9.70 -5.96 6.56
N THR A 76 -10.49 -6.16 7.62
CA THR A 76 -10.44 -7.39 8.42
C THR A 76 -11.53 -8.35 7.95
N LEU A 77 -11.17 -9.59 7.68
CA LEU A 77 -12.07 -10.61 7.14
C LEU A 77 -12.31 -11.72 8.16
N GLU A 78 -13.52 -11.81 8.70
CA GLU A 78 -13.95 -12.90 9.58
C GLU A 78 -14.54 -14.02 8.72
N ILE A 79 -13.68 -14.94 8.28
CA ILE A 79 -13.99 -15.97 7.26
C ILE A 79 -14.55 -17.28 7.82
N SER A 80 -14.60 -17.45 9.14
CA SER A 80 -15.12 -18.65 9.80
C SER A 80 -15.55 -18.34 11.23
N ASP A 81 -16.66 -18.93 11.67
CA ASP A 81 -17.11 -18.82 13.07
C ASP A 81 -16.33 -19.78 13.98
N ASN A 82 -15.87 -20.92 13.45
CA ASN A 82 -14.91 -21.78 14.13
C ASN A 82 -13.49 -21.25 13.88
N LYS A 83 -12.84 -20.76 14.94
CA LYS A 83 -11.46 -20.23 14.90
C LYS A 83 -10.42 -21.30 14.58
N TRP A 84 -10.73 -22.57 14.82
CA TRP A 84 -9.83 -23.71 14.63
C TRP A 84 -10.57 -24.88 13.94
N PRO A 85 -10.94 -24.73 12.66
CA PRO A 85 -11.68 -25.76 11.92
C PRO A 85 -10.85 -27.03 11.73
N SER A 86 -11.53 -28.16 11.56
CA SER A 86 -10.86 -29.42 11.19
C SER A 86 -10.17 -29.26 9.84
N ALA A 87 -9.05 -29.97 9.64
CA ALA A 87 -8.35 -30.00 8.36
C ALA A 87 -9.26 -30.42 7.18
N THR A 88 -10.31 -31.21 7.46
CA THR A 88 -11.31 -31.65 6.49
C THR A 88 -12.20 -30.53 5.97
N GLU A 89 -12.33 -29.41 6.71
CA GLU A 89 -13.17 -28.26 6.32
C GLU A 89 -12.41 -27.23 5.48
N LEU A 90 -11.07 -27.28 5.47
CA LEU A 90 -10.23 -26.32 4.76
C LEU A 90 -10.52 -26.23 3.25
N PRO A 91 -10.76 -27.34 2.51
CA PRO A 91 -11.13 -27.25 1.10
C PRO A 91 -12.43 -26.46 0.88
N THR A 92 -13.42 -26.63 1.74
CA THR A 92 -14.69 -25.90 1.66
C THR A 92 -14.49 -24.42 1.98
N LEU A 93 -13.74 -24.08 3.03
CA LEU A 93 -13.41 -22.69 3.36
C LEU A 93 -12.65 -22.00 2.22
N TRP A 94 -11.73 -22.71 1.56
CA TRP A 94 -11.04 -22.21 0.38
C TRP A 94 -12.02 -21.89 -0.75
N GLU A 95 -12.90 -22.84 -1.12
CA GLU A 95 -13.86 -22.61 -2.20
C GLU A 95 -14.84 -21.46 -1.90
N TYR A 96 -15.19 -21.26 -0.63
CA TYR A 96 -16.06 -20.14 -0.23
C TYR A 96 -15.41 -18.76 -0.38
N ASN A 97 -14.08 -18.67 -0.22
CA ASN A 97 -13.35 -17.40 -0.18
C ASN A 97 -12.56 -17.09 -1.45
N LYS A 98 -12.23 -18.11 -2.27
CA LYS A 98 -11.37 -17.99 -3.45
C LYS A 98 -11.81 -16.88 -4.39
N MET A 99 -13.08 -16.87 -4.78
CA MET A 99 -13.59 -15.86 -5.70
C MET A 99 -13.67 -14.48 -5.06
N SER A 100 -13.94 -14.39 -3.76
CA SER A 100 -13.93 -13.12 -3.02
C SER A 100 -12.56 -12.45 -3.01
N MET A 101 -11.51 -13.22 -2.75
CA MET A 101 -10.14 -12.71 -2.78
C MET A 101 -9.75 -12.24 -4.18
N LEU A 102 -10.05 -13.03 -5.21
CA LEU A 102 -9.73 -12.70 -6.60
C LEU A 102 -10.50 -11.46 -7.07
N ASN A 103 -11.81 -11.39 -6.80
CA ASN A 103 -12.65 -10.26 -7.21
C ASN A 103 -12.28 -8.98 -6.47
N LEU A 104 -11.91 -9.06 -5.20
CA LEU A 104 -11.43 -7.90 -4.44
C LEU A 104 -10.20 -7.31 -5.13
N VAL A 105 -9.16 -8.09 -5.38
CA VAL A 105 -7.94 -7.61 -6.05
C VAL A 105 -8.25 -7.12 -7.48
N ALA A 106 -8.97 -7.92 -8.27
CA ALA A 106 -9.25 -7.61 -9.67
C ALA A 106 -10.11 -6.35 -9.85
N SER A 107 -10.98 -6.04 -8.89
CA SER A 107 -11.79 -4.82 -8.93
C SER A 107 -10.97 -3.61 -8.48
N LEU A 108 -10.21 -3.72 -7.37
CA LEU A 108 -9.49 -2.57 -6.81
C LEU A 108 -8.35 -2.06 -7.69
N VAL A 109 -7.67 -2.94 -8.43
CA VAL A 109 -6.65 -2.51 -9.41
C VAL A 109 -7.24 -1.75 -10.61
N LYS A 110 -8.56 -1.83 -10.81
CA LYS A 110 -9.29 -1.20 -11.92
C LYS A 110 -10.18 -0.05 -11.48
N THR A 111 -10.07 0.44 -10.24
CA THR A 111 -10.92 1.51 -9.71
C THR A 111 -10.08 2.62 -9.07
N GLY A 112 -10.67 3.79 -8.91
CA GLY A 112 -10.03 4.95 -8.29
C GLY A 112 -9.32 5.85 -9.28
N VAL A 113 -8.45 6.70 -8.76
CA VAL A 113 -7.71 7.70 -9.53
C VAL A 113 -6.22 7.46 -9.35
N HIS A 114 -5.46 7.52 -10.43
CA HIS A 114 -4.01 7.46 -10.37
C HIS A 114 -3.40 8.44 -11.36
N GLY A 115 -2.13 8.78 -11.18
CA GLY A 115 -1.45 9.70 -12.09
C GLY A 115 -0.14 10.16 -11.51
N ARG A 116 0.41 11.24 -12.07
CA ARG A 116 1.66 11.87 -11.64
C ARG A 116 1.50 13.37 -11.46
N ILE A 117 2.36 13.94 -10.62
CA ILE A 117 2.44 15.38 -10.39
C ILE A 117 3.71 15.91 -11.05
N PHE A 118 3.58 16.93 -11.89
CA PHE A 118 4.67 17.53 -12.66
C PHE A 118 4.77 19.03 -12.40
N SER A 119 5.97 19.58 -12.59
CA SER A 119 6.22 21.02 -12.65
C SER A 119 5.83 21.57 -14.01
N SER A 120 5.17 22.72 -14.06
CA SER A 120 5.00 23.44 -15.33
C SER A 120 6.34 23.95 -15.90
N ASP A 121 7.30 24.24 -15.02
CA ASP A 121 8.69 24.52 -15.38
C ASP A 121 9.44 23.20 -15.68
N GLY A 122 9.57 22.88 -16.96
CA GLY A 122 10.41 21.78 -17.46
C GLY A 122 9.84 20.37 -17.30
N GLY A 123 8.62 20.18 -16.78
CA GLY A 123 7.95 18.88 -16.72
C GLY A 123 8.57 17.88 -15.71
N ARG A 124 9.42 18.34 -14.79
CA ARG A 124 10.02 17.47 -13.78
C ARG A 124 8.96 16.87 -12.84
N PRO A 125 9.08 15.60 -12.40
CA PRO A 125 8.21 15.04 -11.36
C PRO A 125 8.30 15.83 -10.05
N LEU A 126 7.16 16.05 -9.40
CA LEU A 126 7.04 16.79 -8.14
C LEU A 126 6.43 15.93 -7.03
N PRO A 127 7.25 15.40 -6.10
CA PRO A 127 6.74 14.70 -4.94
C PRO A 127 5.85 15.62 -4.09
N GLY A 128 4.57 15.29 -4.00
CA GLY A 128 3.54 16.12 -3.38
C GLY A 128 2.44 15.30 -2.71
N PHE A 129 1.31 15.94 -2.52
CA PHE A 129 0.14 15.40 -1.82
C PHE A 129 -1.10 15.51 -2.69
N ILE A 130 -1.87 14.42 -2.73
CA ILE A 130 -3.21 14.38 -3.30
C ILE A 130 -4.23 14.36 -2.17
N THR A 131 -5.20 15.23 -2.26
CA THR A 131 -6.34 15.32 -1.33
C THR A 131 -7.64 15.37 -2.12
N VAL A 132 -8.71 14.86 -1.53
CA VAL A 132 -10.05 14.92 -2.13
C VAL A 132 -10.91 15.77 -1.23
N LYS A 133 -11.61 16.75 -1.80
CA LYS A 133 -12.45 17.66 -1.02
C LYS A 133 -13.50 16.88 -0.23
N GLY A 134 -13.62 17.18 1.06
CA GLY A 134 -14.49 16.47 2.00
C GLY A 134 -13.88 15.21 2.61
N MET A 135 -12.74 14.72 2.10
CA MET A 135 -12.02 13.57 2.66
C MET A 135 -10.71 14.04 3.31
N ASN A 136 -10.69 14.09 4.64
CA ASN A 136 -9.51 14.52 5.41
C ASN A 136 -8.45 13.43 5.55
N GLN A 137 -8.03 12.83 4.43
CA GLN A 137 -6.94 11.86 4.34
C GLN A 137 -6.14 12.13 3.07
N SER A 138 -4.90 12.61 3.22
CA SER A 138 -4.01 12.89 2.09
C SER A 138 -3.22 11.66 1.67
N VAL A 139 -3.01 11.48 0.37
CA VAL A 139 -2.09 10.47 -0.19
C VAL A 139 -0.80 11.17 -0.64
N LYS A 140 0.35 10.66 -0.20
CA LYS A 140 1.67 11.11 -0.66
C LYS A 140 1.98 10.47 -2.01
N SER A 141 2.48 11.24 -2.96
CA SER A 141 3.01 10.66 -4.21
C SER A 141 4.39 10.02 -3.98
N GLY A 142 4.79 9.15 -4.90
CA GLY A 142 6.11 8.54 -4.96
C GLY A 142 7.22 9.58 -5.06
N LYS A 143 8.37 9.29 -4.45
CA LYS A 143 9.52 10.22 -4.40
C LYS A 143 10.22 10.39 -5.76
N THR A 144 10.30 9.32 -6.55
CA THR A 144 11.09 9.30 -7.78
C THR A 144 10.30 9.78 -8.98
N PHE A 145 9.07 9.30 -9.14
CA PHE A 145 8.24 9.56 -10.33
C PHE A 145 7.00 10.40 -10.05
N ALA A 146 6.83 10.86 -8.80
CA ALA A 146 5.65 11.62 -8.35
C ALA A 146 4.32 10.94 -8.67
N ASP A 147 4.32 9.61 -8.79
CA ASP A 147 3.15 8.78 -9.04
C ASP A 147 2.29 8.64 -7.79
N TYR A 148 0.98 8.60 -7.96
CA TYR A 148 0.05 8.45 -6.85
C TYR A 148 -1.09 7.52 -7.23
N HIS A 149 -1.68 6.90 -6.22
CA HIS A 149 -2.85 6.05 -6.34
C HIS A 149 -3.84 6.39 -5.22
N ARG A 150 -5.05 6.80 -5.59
CA ARG A 150 -6.13 7.17 -4.68
C ARG A 150 -7.36 6.32 -4.98
N LEU A 151 -7.59 5.30 -4.15
CA LEU A 151 -8.83 4.53 -4.19
C LEU A 151 -10.02 5.42 -3.83
N LEU A 152 -11.07 5.33 -4.62
CA LEU A 152 -12.34 6.04 -4.42
C LEU A 152 -13.47 5.10 -4.87
N ALA A 153 -14.62 5.20 -4.21
CA ALA A 153 -15.80 4.49 -4.68
C ALA A 153 -16.17 4.92 -6.11
N PRO A 154 -16.58 3.98 -6.99
CA PRO A 154 -16.97 4.32 -8.35
C PRO A 154 -18.32 5.04 -8.39
N ARG A 155 -18.65 5.61 -9.56
CA ARG A 155 -19.91 6.32 -9.84
C ARG A 155 -20.11 7.55 -8.93
N GLY A 156 -19.05 8.34 -8.76
CA GLY A 156 -19.02 9.49 -7.86
C GLY A 156 -18.43 10.75 -8.49
N ARG A 157 -18.82 11.92 -7.97
CA ARG A 157 -18.19 13.22 -8.29
C ARG A 157 -17.15 13.55 -7.23
N TYR A 158 -15.93 13.83 -7.66
CA TYR A 158 -14.83 14.17 -6.77
C TYR A 158 -14.14 15.45 -7.22
N GLU A 159 -13.78 16.30 -6.27
CA GLU A 159 -12.84 17.40 -6.49
C GLU A 159 -11.49 16.96 -5.92
N VAL A 160 -10.56 16.62 -6.81
CA VAL A 160 -9.23 16.12 -6.48
C VAL A 160 -8.25 17.29 -6.54
N MET A 161 -7.42 17.43 -5.52
CA MET A 161 -6.51 18.55 -5.34
C MET A 161 -5.08 18.05 -5.16
N ALA A 162 -4.15 18.60 -5.95
CA ALA A 162 -2.72 18.33 -5.85
C ALA A 162 -1.98 19.53 -5.26
N ALA A 163 -1.15 19.26 -4.26
CA ALA A 163 -0.38 20.26 -3.52
C ALA A 163 1.09 19.86 -3.40
N MET A 164 1.98 20.83 -3.54
CA MET A 164 3.41 20.68 -3.28
C MET A 164 3.93 22.01 -2.70
N PRO A 165 4.69 22.01 -1.58
CA PRO A 165 5.19 23.25 -0.98
C PRO A 165 6.00 24.13 -1.95
N GLY A 166 5.58 25.38 -2.14
CA GLY A 166 6.21 26.31 -3.09
C GLY A 166 5.59 26.28 -4.50
N TYR A 167 4.49 25.54 -4.68
CA TYR A 167 3.67 25.54 -5.89
C TYR A 167 2.22 25.88 -5.53
N LYS A 168 1.52 26.47 -6.51
CA LYS A 168 0.10 26.77 -6.38
C LYS A 168 -0.72 25.47 -6.33
N LEU A 169 -1.65 25.41 -5.38
CA LEU A 169 -2.63 24.34 -5.29
C LEU A 169 -3.43 24.26 -6.61
N ARG A 170 -3.59 23.05 -7.14
CA ARG A 170 -4.42 22.81 -8.33
C ARG A 170 -5.53 21.83 -8.00
N SER A 171 -6.76 22.18 -8.33
CA SER A 171 -7.93 21.31 -8.16
C SER A 171 -8.59 20.98 -9.50
N THR A 172 -9.12 19.77 -9.61
CA THR A 172 -9.85 19.30 -10.79
C THR A 172 -11.08 18.51 -10.33
N CYS A 173 -12.23 18.84 -10.90
CA CYS A 173 -13.46 18.07 -10.71
C CYS A 173 -13.54 16.93 -11.72
N ILE A 174 -13.83 15.72 -11.25
CA ILE A 174 -13.94 14.52 -12.08
C ILE A 174 -15.26 13.78 -11.79
N TRP A 175 -15.75 13.07 -12.81
CA TRP A 175 -16.74 12.00 -12.65
C TRP A 175 -16.00 10.66 -12.76
N LEU A 176 -15.89 9.95 -11.64
CA LEU A 176 -15.28 8.62 -11.61
C LEU A 176 -16.37 7.59 -11.89
N ASP A 177 -16.24 6.85 -12.98
CA ASP A 177 -17.14 5.74 -13.31
C ASP A 177 -16.62 4.43 -12.66
N GLU A 178 -16.92 3.26 -13.23
CA GLU A 178 -16.41 1.97 -12.72
C GLU A 178 -14.90 1.78 -12.93
N ALA A 179 -14.38 2.28 -14.06
CA ALA A 179 -12.98 2.12 -14.43
C ALA A 179 -12.10 3.21 -13.78
N ALA A 180 -10.85 2.85 -13.50
CA ALA A 180 -9.85 3.76 -12.99
C ALA A 180 -9.58 4.91 -13.97
N MET A 181 -9.35 6.10 -13.43
CA MET A 181 -9.06 7.30 -14.19
C MET A 181 -7.62 7.74 -14.01
N THR A 182 -6.90 7.93 -15.11
CA THR A 182 -5.61 8.62 -15.11
C THR A 182 -5.84 10.13 -14.98
N LEU A 183 -5.27 10.75 -13.95
CA LEU A 183 -5.36 12.18 -13.67
C LEU A 183 -3.99 12.74 -13.33
N ASP A 184 -3.31 13.32 -14.31
CA ASP A 184 -2.04 13.99 -14.07
C ASP A 184 -2.26 15.45 -13.65
N PHE A 185 -1.41 15.94 -12.76
CA PHE A 185 -1.41 17.33 -12.32
C PHE A 185 -0.14 18.03 -12.77
N VAL A 186 -0.28 19.23 -13.32
CA VAL A 186 0.84 20.12 -13.61
C VAL A 186 0.71 21.33 -12.69
N LEU A 187 1.70 21.57 -11.83
CA LEU A 187 1.68 22.63 -10.83
C LEU A 187 2.58 23.79 -11.24
N ASP A 188 2.10 25.01 -11.00
CA ASP A 188 2.87 26.25 -11.23
C ASP A 188 3.60 26.67 -9.96
N ALA A 189 4.86 27.07 -10.10
CA ALA A 189 5.63 27.62 -8.99
C ALA A 189 4.93 28.86 -8.40
N GLU A 190 4.92 28.95 -7.07
CA GLU A 190 4.37 30.10 -6.37
C GLU A 190 5.39 31.25 -6.43
N VAL A 191 5.15 32.22 -7.31
CA VAL A 191 6.01 33.41 -7.42
C VAL A 191 5.80 34.26 -6.18
N THR A 192 6.68 34.13 -5.19
CA THR A 192 6.72 35.04 -4.05
C THR A 192 7.44 36.32 -4.51
N LEU A 193 6.68 37.32 -4.94
CA LEU A 193 7.20 38.68 -5.12
C LEU A 193 7.56 39.27 -3.75
N LYS A 194 8.71 38.89 -3.20
CA LYS A 194 9.39 39.76 -2.24
C LYS A 194 9.88 40.97 -3.03
N GLY A 195 9.40 42.14 -2.63
CA GLY A 195 9.66 43.41 -3.31
C GLY A 195 11.13 43.61 -3.70
N ASN A 196 11.30 44.08 -4.93
CA ASN A 196 12.51 44.64 -5.53
C ASN A 196 13.70 43.68 -5.74
N LEU A 197 13.72 43.03 -6.92
CA LEU A 197 14.76 43.28 -7.94
C LEU A 197 14.46 42.44 -9.19
N LEU A 198 14.04 43.11 -10.26
CA LEU A 198 14.33 42.66 -11.62
C LEU A 198 15.84 42.65 -11.78
N ARG A 199 16.49 41.51 -11.50
CA ARG A 199 17.84 41.27 -11.97
C ARG A 199 17.74 40.32 -13.16
N SER A 200 17.57 40.92 -14.33
CA SER A 200 18.03 40.33 -15.58
C SER A 200 19.49 39.94 -15.39
N GLY A 201 19.73 38.65 -15.33
CA GLY A 201 21.05 38.04 -15.17
C GLY A 201 20.88 36.54 -15.36
N CYS A 202 20.94 36.11 -16.62
CA CYS A 202 21.25 34.73 -16.93
C CYS A 202 22.65 34.46 -16.37
N GLU A 203 22.71 33.92 -15.15
CA GLU A 203 23.95 33.42 -14.57
C GLU A 203 23.72 31.93 -14.32
N CYS A 204 24.10 31.15 -15.32
CA CYS A 204 24.13 29.70 -15.26
C CYS A 204 25.24 29.28 -14.31
N ASP A 205 24.95 29.11 -13.02
CA ASP A 205 25.87 28.45 -12.09
C ASP A 205 25.72 26.92 -12.21
N CYS A 206 26.20 26.38 -13.32
CA CYS A 206 26.47 24.94 -13.46
C CYS A 206 27.81 24.64 -12.79
N GLY A 207 27.82 24.56 -11.46
CA GLY A 207 29.06 24.39 -10.69
C GLY A 207 29.04 23.34 -9.58
N ASN A 208 27.99 23.24 -8.76
CA ASN A 208 28.10 22.51 -7.49
C ASN A 208 26.94 21.62 -7.05
N THR A 209 25.79 21.60 -7.75
CA THR A 209 24.64 20.78 -7.33
C THR A 209 24.76 19.31 -7.73
N ILE A 210 25.54 18.99 -8.78
CA ILE A 210 25.80 17.61 -9.20
C ILE A 210 26.58 16.85 -8.12
N ARG A 211 27.45 17.52 -7.34
CA ARG A 211 28.28 16.82 -6.35
C ARG A 211 27.51 16.33 -5.14
N LEU A 212 26.51 17.06 -4.63
CA LEU A 212 25.75 16.59 -3.46
C LEU A 212 24.75 15.49 -3.81
N GLU A 213 24.03 15.60 -4.93
CA GLU A 213 23.07 14.56 -5.36
C GLU A 213 23.78 13.28 -5.84
N PHE A 214 24.96 13.40 -6.46
CA PHE A 214 25.75 12.24 -6.87
C PHE A 214 26.38 11.52 -5.68
N VAL A 215 26.71 12.23 -4.60
CA VAL A 215 27.21 11.61 -3.36
C VAL A 215 26.08 10.88 -2.63
N ASP A 216 24.85 11.41 -2.61
CA ASP A 216 23.68 10.71 -2.05
C ASP A 216 23.24 9.52 -2.92
N PHE A 217 23.35 9.63 -4.25
CA PHE A 217 23.12 8.54 -5.20
C PHE A 217 24.15 7.41 -5.06
N LEU A 218 25.44 7.76 -4.92
CA LEU A 218 26.51 6.79 -4.67
C LEU A 218 26.38 6.13 -3.29
N LEU A 219 26.03 6.89 -2.25
CA LEU A 219 25.93 6.36 -0.89
C LEU A 219 24.71 5.45 -0.69
N GLY A 220 23.58 5.75 -1.34
CA GLY A 220 22.36 4.94 -1.30
C GLY A 220 22.46 3.65 -2.14
N GLY A 221 22.97 3.75 -3.37
CA GLY A 221 23.12 2.60 -4.26
C GLY A 221 24.18 1.58 -3.79
N HIS A 222 25.28 2.06 -3.23
CA HIS A 222 26.30 1.15 -2.68
C HIS A 222 25.82 0.41 -1.43
N LEU A 223 24.94 0.98 -0.60
CA LEU A 223 24.44 0.30 0.58
C LEU A 223 23.59 -0.93 0.20
N GLU A 224 22.67 -0.79 -0.74
CA GLU A 224 21.81 -1.89 -1.19
C GLU A 224 22.61 -2.99 -1.90
N VAL A 225 23.58 -2.62 -2.74
CA VAL A 225 24.49 -3.57 -3.40
C VAL A 225 25.37 -4.29 -2.36
N CYS A 226 25.87 -3.58 -1.36
CA CYS A 226 26.61 -4.18 -0.24
C CYS A 226 25.75 -5.18 0.55
N PHE A 227 24.48 -4.86 0.81
CA PHE A 227 23.55 -5.79 1.47
C PHE A 227 23.32 -7.06 0.64
N ILE A 228 23.14 -6.93 -0.68
CA ILE A 228 23.00 -8.09 -1.58
C ILE A 228 24.27 -8.94 -1.58
N LEU A 229 25.45 -8.32 -1.64
CA LEU A 229 26.73 -9.04 -1.61
C LEU A 229 26.98 -9.75 -0.27
N ILE A 230 26.59 -9.14 0.86
CA ILE A 230 26.66 -9.76 2.19
C ILE A 230 25.71 -10.97 2.27
N ILE A 231 24.47 -10.83 1.77
CA ILE A 231 23.50 -11.93 1.76
C ILE A 231 23.99 -13.09 0.89
N VAL A 232 24.48 -12.80 -0.32
CA VAL A 232 25.04 -13.82 -1.23
C VAL A 232 26.28 -14.49 -0.61
N GLY A 233 27.18 -13.71 0.00
CA GLY A 233 28.35 -14.24 0.70
C GLY A 233 27.97 -15.15 1.86
N PHE A 234 26.97 -14.77 2.65
CA PHE A 234 26.46 -15.57 3.77
C PHE A 234 25.79 -16.87 3.29
N LEU A 235 24.99 -16.81 2.22
CA LEU A 235 24.38 -17.99 1.60
C LEU A 235 25.43 -18.94 1.03
N CYS A 236 26.46 -18.41 0.36
CA CYS A 236 27.61 -19.18 -0.12
C CYS A 236 28.36 -19.86 1.04
N PHE A 237 28.56 -19.14 2.15
CA PHE A 237 29.20 -19.71 3.35
C PHE A 237 28.36 -20.84 3.96
N LEU A 238 27.04 -20.66 4.09
CA LEU A 238 26.13 -21.72 4.56
C LEU A 238 26.13 -22.93 3.63
N PHE A 239 26.16 -22.70 2.32
CA PHE A 239 26.22 -23.77 1.31
C PHE A 239 27.54 -24.54 1.40
N GLN A 240 28.68 -23.85 1.52
CA GLN A 240 29.99 -24.48 1.73
C GLN A 240 30.06 -25.28 3.04
N ARG A 241 29.49 -24.76 4.14
CA ARG A 241 29.36 -25.49 5.40
C ARG A 241 28.51 -26.75 5.27
N ARG A 242 27.38 -26.65 4.57
CA ARG A 242 26.49 -27.79 4.30
C ARG A 242 27.18 -28.85 3.44
N MET A 243 27.95 -28.44 2.43
CA MET A 243 28.75 -29.33 1.60
C MET A 243 29.84 -30.04 2.40
N LYS A 244 30.60 -29.34 3.24
CA LYS A 244 31.62 -29.94 4.12
C LYS A 244 31.01 -30.89 5.15
N SER A 245 29.84 -30.57 5.71
CA SER A 245 29.11 -31.45 6.62
C SER A 245 28.61 -32.73 5.92
N ASN A 246 28.06 -32.61 4.71
CA ASN A 246 27.62 -33.77 3.93
C ASN A 246 28.80 -34.64 3.47
N LEU A 247 29.94 -34.05 3.09
CA LEU A 247 31.16 -34.80 2.75
C LEU A 247 31.71 -35.57 3.96
N SER A 248 31.69 -34.95 5.14
CA SER A 248 32.12 -35.58 6.39
C SER A 248 31.21 -36.75 6.78
N LYS A 249 29.89 -36.61 6.64
CA LYS A 249 28.92 -37.70 6.85
C LYS A 249 29.12 -38.85 5.86
N HIS A 250 29.39 -38.55 4.58
CA HIS A 250 29.63 -39.58 3.57
C HIS A 250 30.93 -40.37 3.82
N ARG A 251 31.95 -39.73 4.41
CA ARG A 251 33.22 -40.37 4.79
C ARG A 251 33.09 -41.29 6.02
N GLN A 252 32.14 -41.02 6.92
CA GLN A 252 31.87 -41.90 8.07
C GLN A 252 31.06 -43.16 7.70
N VAL A 253 30.23 -43.10 6.65
CA VAL A 253 29.45 -44.25 6.18
C VAL A 253 30.31 -45.28 5.42
N VAL A 254 31.50 -44.87 4.93
CA VAL A 254 32.45 -45.74 4.20
C VAL A 254 33.70 -45.99 5.06
N GLY A 255 33.51 -46.56 6.25
CA GLY A 255 34.57 -47.12 7.09
C GLY A 255 34.61 -48.66 6.99
N PRO A 256 35.77 -49.31 7.18
CA PRO A 256 35.98 -50.69 6.73
C PRO A 256 35.15 -51.72 7.50
N LYS A 257 34.49 -52.63 6.77
CA LYS A 257 33.90 -53.87 7.30
C LYS A 257 35.02 -54.70 7.97
N ARG A 258 34.98 -54.84 9.30
CA ARG A 258 35.78 -55.84 10.00
C ARG A 258 35.24 -57.23 9.66
N LEU A 259 36.09 -58.07 9.06
CA LEU A 259 35.92 -59.52 9.08
C LEU A 259 36.03 -59.98 10.55
N ALA A 260 35.00 -60.65 11.05
CA ALA A 260 35.11 -61.56 12.18
C ALA A 260 34.86 -62.96 11.62
N GLY A 261 35.93 -63.77 11.58
CA GLY A 261 35.88 -65.19 11.27
C GLY A 261 36.20 -66.00 12.52
N VAL A 262 35.36 -67.01 12.73
CA VAL A 262 35.48 -68.23 13.56
C VAL A 262 35.66 -68.03 15.07
#